data_AF-A0A6I2FL93-F1
#
_entry.id   AF-A0A6I2FL93-F1
#
_cell.length_a   1.000
_cell.length_b   1.000
_cell.length_c   1.000
_cell.angle_alpha   90.00
_cell.angle_beta   90.00
_cell.angle_gamma   90.00
#
_symmetry.space_group_name_H-M   'P 1'
#
loop_
_entity.id
_entity.type
_entity.pdbx_description
1 polymer ?
#
loop_
_entity_poly.entity_id
_entity_poly.type
_entity_poly.pdbx_seq_one_letter_code
_entity_poly.pdbx_strand_id
1 'polypeptide(L)'
;MTAFSTENHKNLMLFSGRAHPELAEAVAKELNVHMTPQTARDFANGETFVRFEESVRGSDAFVLQSFPAPLNQWVMEHLIMIDALKRGSAKRITSVLPFYPYARQDKKHRGREPISARLIADLLKTAGVDRIITVDLHTDQIQGFFDGPVDHMHAQVQLAEHIRNNYALDNIAVVSPDAGRVKVAEKWANSLSDAPLAFIHKTRDPLVANQVVANRVVGDVEGRTCILIDDMIDTGGTIAGAVKVLKEAGAGDVVIAATHGILSHPAAERLANCGAKEVVVTNTLPIDEDKKFPTLTVLSIAPLLAQTIREVFENGSVTGLFNGNA
;
A
#
# COMPACT_ATOMS: atom_id res chain seq x y z
N MET A 1 -5.13 -44.36 27.87
CA MET A 1 -5.17 -43.04 27.21
C MET A 1 -6.49 -42.91 26.48
N THR A 2 -7.44 -42.20 27.06
CA THR A 2 -8.73 -41.88 26.42
C THR A 2 -8.59 -40.51 25.78
N ALA A 3 -8.30 -40.46 24.48
CA ALA A 3 -8.30 -39.21 23.73
C ALA A 3 -9.75 -38.84 23.37
N PHE A 4 -10.15 -37.61 23.68
CA PHE A 4 -11.39 -37.01 23.17
C PHE A 4 -11.03 -36.24 21.89
N SER A 5 -11.61 -36.64 20.76
CA SER A 5 -11.41 -35.98 19.46
C SER A 5 -12.66 -35.22 19.05
N THR A 6 -12.48 -34.03 18.49
CA THR A 6 -13.55 -33.22 17.88
C THR A 6 -13.16 -32.87 16.45
N GLU A 7 -14.15 -32.68 15.58
CA GLU A 7 -13.92 -32.09 14.26
C GLU A 7 -13.40 -30.65 14.41
N ASN A 8 -12.41 -30.29 13.60
CA ASN A 8 -11.78 -28.97 13.61
C ASN A 8 -12.37 -28.14 12.47
N HIS A 9 -13.36 -27.29 12.78
CA HIS A 9 -13.91 -26.33 11.83
C HIS A 9 -13.05 -25.06 11.81
N LYS A 10 -12.66 -24.61 10.62
CA LYS A 10 -12.02 -23.29 10.46
C LYS A 10 -13.09 -22.21 10.55
N ASN A 11 -12.78 -21.13 11.24
CA ASN A 11 -13.69 -20.02 11.45
C ASN A 11 -12.98 -18.71 11.12
N LEU A 12 -13.33 -18.10 9.98
CA LEU A 12 -12.81 -16.80 9.58
C LEU A 12 -13.59 -15.70 10.30
N MET A 13 -12.88 -14.85 11.03
CA MET A 13 -13.45 -13.61 11.58
C MET A 13 -12.67 -12.42 11.05
N LEU A 14 -13.39 -11.44 10.51
CA LEU A 14 -12.82 -10.21 9.97
C LEU A 14 -13.05 -9.07 10.96
N PHE A 15 -11.97 -8.36 11.29
CA PHE A 15 -11.95 -7.21 12.19
C PHE A 15 -11.41 -5.99 11.46
N SER A 16 -11.86 -4.80 11.82
CA SER A 16 -11.41 -3.54 11.22
C SER A 16 -11.00 -2.58 12.30
N GLY A 17 -9.90 -1.85 12.12
CA GLY A 17 -9.69 -0.64 12.91
C GLY A 17 -10.56 0.52 12.41
N ARG A 18 -10.45 1.67 13.08
CA ARG A 18 -11.28 2.86 12.80
C ARG A 18 -10.72 3.77 11.70
N ALA A 19 -9.53 3.48 11.18
CA ALA A 19 -8.84 4.40 10.28
C ALA A 19 -9.42 4.45 8.86
N HIS A 20 -10.03 3.35 8.38
CA HIS A 20 -10.60 3.26 7.03
C HIS A 20 -11.74 2.23 6.96
N PRO A 21 -12.87 2.49 7.66
CA PRO A 21 -13.99 1.54 7.71
C PRO A 21 -14.58 1.23 6.34
N GLU A 22 -14.57 2.19 5.40
CA GLU A 22 -15.12 2.02 4.06
C GLU A 22 -14.41 0.91 3.28
N LEU A 23 -13.07 0.82 3.38
CA LEU A 23 -12.31 -0.27 2.78
C LEU A 23 -12.64 -1.61 3.45
N ALA A 24 -12.77 -1.63 4.77
CA ALA A 24 -13.09 -2.86 5.49
C ALA A 24 -14.46 -3.42 5.12
N GLU A 25 -15.47 -2.54 5.00
CA GLU A 25 -16.80 -2.91 4.52
C GLU A 25 -16.77 -3.45 3.08
N ALA A 26 -15.99 -2.80 2.20
CA ALA A 26 -15.80 -3.29 0.84
C ALA A 26 -15.15 -4.69 0.81
N VAL A 27 -14.12 -4.92 1.62
CA VAL A 27 -13.47 -6.24 1.74
C VAL A 27 -14.42 -7.29 2.32
N ALA A 28 -15.20 -6.95 3.34
CA ALA A 28 -16.21 -7.84 3.93
C ALA A 28 -17.26 -8.27 2.89
N LYS A 29 -17.71 -7.32 2.05
CA LYS A 29 -18.65 -7.58 0.95
C LYS A 29 -18.05 -8.54 -0.08
N GLU A 30 -16.82 -8.33 -0.52
CA GLU A 30 -16.11 -9.22 -1.47
C GLU A 30 -15.88 -10.63 -0.89
N LEU A 31 -15.63 -10.72 0.43
CA LEU A 31 -15.48 -12.00 1.13
C LEU A 31 -16.81 -12.72 1.39
N ASN A 32 -17.93 -12.01 1.29
CA ASN A 32 -19.26 -12.44 1.72
C ASN A 32 -19.29 -12.83 3.21
N VAL A 33 -18.73 -11.96 4.05
CA VAL A 33 -18.71 -12.10 5.52
C VAL A 33 -19.18 -10.79 6.18
N HIS A 34 -19.54 -10.87 7.45
CA HIS A 34 -19.83 -9.68 8.25
C HIS A 34 -18.60 -9.22 9.01
N MET A 35 -18.48 -7.91 9.20
CA MET A 35 -17.53 -7.36 10.14
C MET A 35 -17.88 -7.80 11.57
N THR A 36 -16.91 -8.32 12.32
CA THR A 36 -17.15 -8.69 13.70
C THR A 36 -17.45 -7.45 14.55
N PRO A 37 -18.57 -7.42 15.28
CA PRO A 37 -18.92 -6.29 16.14
C PRO A 37 -17.86 -6.02 17.21
N GLN A 38 -17.56 -4.73 17.40
CA GLN A 38 -16.57 -4.27 18.37
C GLN A 38 -16.97 -2.92 18.96
N THR A 39 -16.54 -2.71 20.20
CA THR A 39 -16.51 -1.39 20.84
C THR A 39 -15.09 -0.84 20.76
N ALA A 40 -14.89 0.27 20.06
CA ALA A 40 -13.61 1.00 20.01
C ALA A 40 -13.83 2.49 20.33
N ARG A 41 -13.08 3.04 21.28
CA ARG A 41 -13.22 4.44 21.72
C ARG A 41 -11.92 4.97 22.33
N ASP A 42 -11.79 6.28 22.37
CA ASP A 42 -10.69 6.95 23.07
C ASP A 42 -11.19 7.52 24.40
N PHE A 43 -10.38 7.36 25.46
CA PHE A 43 -10.59 8.01 26.74
C PHE A 43 -10.16 9.48 26.67
N ALA A 44 -10.60 10.29 27.64
CA ALA A 44 -10.33 11.74 27.66
C ALA A 44 -8.83 12.10 27.70
N ASN A 45 -7.96 11.17 28.14
CA ASN A 45 -6.51 11.35 28.17
C ASN A 45 -5.79 10.86 26.90
N GLY A 46 -6.52 10.37 25.89
CA GLY A 46 -5.98 9.87 24.63
C GLY A 46 -5.64 8.38 24.60
N GLU A 47 -5.94 7.61 25.65
CA GLU A 47 -5.82 6.15 25.62
C GLU A 47 -6.90 5.52 24.74
N THR A 48 -6.52 4.58 23.88
CA THR A 48 -7.46 3.83 23.04
C THR A 48 -7.92 2.56 23.75
N PHE A 49 -9.22 2.30 23.74
CA PHE A 49 -9.85 1.09 24.22
C PHE A 49 -10.50 0.33 23.06
N VAL A 50 -10.25 -0.98 22.99
CA VAL A 50 -10.88 -1.90 22.04
C VAL A 50 -11.40 -3.12 22.78
N ARG A 51 -12.61 -3.57 22.42
CA ARG A 51 -13.18 -4.85 22.85
C ARG A 51 -14.03 -5.45 21.74
N PHE A 52 -13.79 -6.72 21.41
CA PHE A 52 -14.68 -7.50 20.55
C PHE A 52 -15.90 -7.97 21.34
N GLU A 53 -17.08 -7.90 20.72
CA GLU A 53 -18.35 -8.24 21.37
C GLU A 53 -18.69 -9.73 21.25
N GLU A 54 -18.01 -10.43 20.35
CA GLU A 54 -18.12 -11.86 20.12
C GLU A 54 -16.91 -12.64 20.63
N SER A 55 -17.08 -13.95 20.85
CA SER A 55 -15.97 -14.81 21.22
C SER A 55 -15.05 -15.06 20.03
N VAL A 56 -13.78 -14.75 20.20
CA VAL A 56 -12.72 -14.98 19.20
C VAL A 56 -11.95 -16.28 19.46
N ARG A 57 -12.39 -17.10 20.42
CA ARG A 57 -11.66 -18.30 20.83
C ARG A 57 -11.57 -19.28 19.67
N GLY A 58 -10.34 -19.65 19.31
CA GLY A 58 -10.09 -20.64 18.27
C GLY A 58 -10.26 -20.13 16.84
N SER A 59 -10.57 -18.84 16.63
CA SER A 59 -10.79 -18.29 15.28
C SER A 59 -9.50 -18.03 14.52
N ASP A 60 -9.62 -18.02 13.20
CA ASP A 60 -8.66 -17.45 12.26
C ASP A 60 -9.04 -15.97 12.06
N ALA A 61 -8.39 -15.10 12.83
CA ALA A 61 -8.70 -13.67 12.86
C ALA A 61 -7.90 -12.90 11.80
N PHE A 62 -8.59 -12.12 10.98
CA PHE A 62 -8.00 -11.18 10.03
C PHE A 62 -8.30 -9.76 10.49
N VAL A 63 -7.27 -8.99 10.83
CA VAL A 63 -7.41 -7.61 11.33
C VAL A 63 -6.96 -6.63 10.27
N LEU A 64 -7.89 -5.90 9.68
CA LEU A 64 -7.64 -4.89 8.66
C LEU A 64 -7.47 -3.51 9.31
N GLN A 65 -6.34 -2.87 9.08
CA GLN A 65 -6.11 -1.48 9.49
C GLN A 65 -5.25 -0.77 8.45
N SER A 66 -5.66 0.45 8.09
CA SER A 66 -4.85 1.40 7.32
C SER A 66 -4.24 2.45 8.25
N PHE A 67 -3.20 3.17 7.82
CA PHE A 67 -2.45 4.08 8.70
C PHE A 67 -2.31 5.49 8.11
N PRO A 68 -3.43 6.23 7.91
CA PRO A 68 -3.40 7.63 7.51
C PRO A 68 -2.85 8.52 8.64
N ALA A 69 -2.67 9.82 8.38
CA ALA A 69 -2.37 10.76 9.46
C ALA A 69 -3.59 10.91 10.41
N PRO A 70 -3.40 10.91 11.76
CA PRO A 70 -2.16 10.72 12.50
C PRO A 70 -1.79 9.24 12.66
N LEU A 71 -0.67 8.84 12.05
CA LEU A 71 -0.28 7.43 11.88
C LEU A 71 -0.14 6.65 13.20
N ASN A 72 0.43 7.27 14.24
CA ASN A 72 0.77 6.59 15.48
C ASN A 72 -0.45 6.12 16.27
N GLN A 73 -1.55 6.87 16.17
CA GLN A 73 -2.81 6.49 16.79
C GLN A 73 -3.29 5.13 16.25
N TRP A 74 -3.25 4.97 14.94
CA TRP A 74 -3.69 3.76 14.26
C TRP A 74 -2.74 2.59 14.48
N VAL A 75 -1.43 2.85 14.62
CA VAL A 75 -0.46 1.83 15.06
C VAL A 75 -0.81 1.32 16.46
N MET A 76 -1.04 2.21 17.42
CA MET A 76 -1.40 1.82 18.79
C MET A 76 -2.72 1.08 18.86
N GLU A 77 -3.76 1.57 18.18
CA GLU A 77 -5.05 0.89 18.10
C GLU A 77 -4.90 -0.54 17.55
N HIS A 78 -4.15 -0.70 16.45
CA HIS A 78 -3.95 -2.02 15.83
C HIS A 78 -3.24 -3.00 16.76
N LEU A 79 -2.20 -2.54 17.48
CA LEU A 79 -1.50 -3.36 18.47
C LEU A 79 -2.43 -3.78 19.62
N ILE A 80 -3.33 -2.89 20.06
CA ILE A 80 -4.32 -3.17 21.11
C ILE A 80 -5.37 -4.19 20.60
N MET A 81 -5.82 -4.06 19.35
CA MET A 81 -6.71 -5.05 18.70
C MET A 81 -6.06 -6.44 18.68
N ILE A 82 -4.78 -6.52 18.27
CA ILE A 82 -4.02 -7.78 18.23
C ILE A 82 -3.87 -8.38 19.63
N ASP A 83 -3.50 -7.59 20.64
CA ASP A 83 -3.36 -8.07 22.02
C ASP A 83 -4.71 -8.58 22.57
N ALA A 84 -5.82 -7.90 22.26
CA ALA A 84 -7.16 -8.34 22.62
C ALA A 84 -7.53 -9.70 21.98
N LEU A 85 -7.18 -9.92 20.72
CA LEU A 85 -7.37 -11.23 20.05
C LEU A 85 -6.52 -12.33 20.68
N LYS A 86 -5.25 -12.04 20.95
CA LYS A 86 -4.31 -12.99 21.57
C LYS A 86 -4.81 -13.43 22.96
N ARG A 87 -5.20 -12.47 23.82
CA ARG A 87 -5.78 -12.76 25.14
C ARG A 87 -7.15 -13.40 25.04
N GLY A 88 -7.91 -13.08 23.99
CA GLY A 88 -9.16 -13.75 23.61
C GLY A 88 -9.00 -15.19 23.13
N SER A 89 -7.75 -15.70 23.05
CA SER A 89 -7.43 -17.06 22.59
C SER A 89 -7.79 -17.31 21.11
N ALA A 90 -7.65 -16.31 20.24
CA ALA A 90 -7.65 -16.55 18.80
C ALA A 90 -6.58 -17.58 18.42
N LYS A 91 -6.88 -18.44 17.45
CA LYS A 91 -5.98 -19.54 17.03
C LYS A 91 -4.85 -19.01 16.15
N ARG A 92 -5.18 -18.10 15.24
CA ARG A 92 -4.23 -17.42 14.35
C ARG A 92 -4.68 -15.97 14.17
N ILE A 93 -3.72 -15.05 14.16
CA ILE A 93 -3.95 -13.63 13.93
C ILE A 93 -3.15 -13.18 12.70
N THR A 94 -3.87 -12.86 11.62
CA THR A 94 -3.32 -12.27 10.40
C THR A 94 -3.56 -10.76 10.42
N SER A 95 -2.49 -10.00 10.33
CA SER A 95 -2.53 -8.55 10.22
C SER A 95 -2.63 -8.14 8.75
N VAL A 96 -3.75 -7.55 8.34
CA VAL A 96 -3.99 -7.04 6.99
C VAL A 96 -3.69 -5.53 6.99
N LEU A 97 -2.61 -5.14 6.33
CA LEU A 97 -2.03 -3.80 6.32
C LEU A 97 -2.03 -3.25 4.89
N PRO A 98 -3.13 -2.66 4.38
CA PRO A 98 -3.18 -2.12 3.02
C PRO A 98 -2.08 -1.09 2.74
N PHE A 99 -1.60 -0.40 3.78
CA PHE A 99 -0.43 0.47 3.74
C PHE A 99 0.46 0.16 4.95
N TYR A 100 1.73 -0.19 4.74
CA TYR A 100 2.64 -0.53 5.83
C TYR A 100 3.20 0.74 6.51
N PRO A 101 2.97 0.96 7.82
CA PRO A 101 3.41 2.18 8.50
C PRO A 101 4.93 2.23 8.60
N TYR A 102 5.51 3.44 8.49
CA TYR A 102 6.96 3.68 8.54
C TYR A 102 7.81 2.97 7.47
N ALA A 103 7.23 2.46 6.39
CA ALA A 103 7.95 1.72 5.35
C ALA A 103 9.15 2.47 4.72
N ARG A 104 9.12 3.81 4.69
CA ARG A 104 10.23 4.65 4.21
C ARG A 104 11.46 4.71 5.15
N GLN A 105 11.34 4.16 6.36
CA GLN A 105 12.41 4.08 7.36
C GLN A 105 12.89 2.62 7.48
N ASP A 106 13.26 2.04 6.34
CA ASP A 106 13.66 0.65 6.13
C ASP A 106 15.16 0.41 6.37
N LYS A 107 15.97 1.46 6.41
CA LYS A 107 17.42 1.37 6.62
C LYS A 107 17.97 2.64 7.25
N LYS A 108 19.21 2.54 7.72
CA LYS A 108 19.99 3.69 8.16
C LYS A 108 20.65 4.33 6.95
N HIS A 109 20.29 5.56 6.63
CA HIS A 109 21.02 6.39 5.67
C HIS A 109 22.25 7.03 6.30
N ARG A 110 22.20 7.29 7.62
CA ARG A 110 23.31 7.80 8.43
C ARG A 110 23.42 7.05 9.75
N GLY A 111 24.56 7.22 10.41
CA GLY A 111 24.74 6.71 11.78
C GLY A 111 23.67 7.28 12.71
N ARG A 112 23.22 6.45 13.68
CA ARG A 112 22.25 6.81 14.75
C ARG A 112 20.81 7.08 14.31
N GLU A 113 20.41 6.65 13.12
CA GLU A 113 19.00 6.60 12.70
C GLU A 113 18.31 5.28 13.15
N PRO A 114 16.98 5.29 13.40
CA PRO A 114 16.21 4.07 13.61
C PRO A 114 15.95 3.33 12.29
N ILE A 115 15.57 2.06 12.38
CA ILE A 115 14.94 1.30 11.30
C ILE A 115 13.50 1.06 11.72
N SER A 116 12.67 2.10 11.61
CA SER A 116 11.32 2.09 12.18
C SER A 116 10.41 1.06 11.53
N ALA A 117 10.62 0.72 10.25
CA ALA A 117 9.89 -0.38 9.61
C ALA A 117 10.17 -1.73 10.31
N ARG A 118 11.42 -2.00 10.73
CA ARG A 118 11.75 -3.19 11.53
C ARG A 118 11.12 -3.12 12.92
N LEU A 119 11.13 -1.95 13.56
CA LEU A 119 10.46 -1.76 14.85
C LEU A 119 8.96 -2.10 14.76
N ILE A 120 8.28 -1.68 13.68
CA ILE A 120 6.87 -2.05 13.45
C ILE A 120 6.71 -3.58 13.36
N ALA A 121 7.55 -4.28 12.59
CA ALA A 121 7.50 -5.73 12.51
C ALA A 121 7.70 -6.40 13.89
N ASP A 122 8.65 -5.92 14.70
CA ASP A 122 8.93 -6.42 16.05
C ASP A 122 7.73 -6.19 16.99
N LEU A 123 7.09 -5.02 16.91
CA LEU A 123 5.90 -4.68 17.71
C LEU A 123 4.71 -5.57 17.33
N LEU A 124 4.44 -5.76 16.04
CA LEU A 124 3.37 -6.65 15.55
C LEU A 124 3.61 -8.09 16.02
N LYS A 125 4.84 -8.59 15.89
CA LYS A 125 5.21 -9.94 16.34
C LYS A 125 5.01 -10.09 17.85
N THR A 126 5.45 -9.11 18.63
CA THR A 126 5.34 -9.10 20.08
C THR A 126 3.86 -9.07 20.53
N ALA A 127 3.05 -8.23 19.90
CA ALA A 127 1.62 -8.12 20.18
C ALA A 127 0.89 -9.45 19.94
N GLY A 128 1.27 -10.21 18.90
CA GLY A 128 0.72 -11.54 18.65
C GLY A 128 0.43 -11.90 17.20
N VAL A 129 0.90 -11.11 16.23
CA VAL A 129 0.67 -11.41 14.82
C VAL A 129 1.42 -12.67 14.40
N ASP A 130 0.73 -13.55 13.69
CA ASP A 130 1.29 -14.76 13.10
C ASP A 130 1.71 -14.57 11.65
N ARG A 131 0.98 -13.73 10.91
CA ARG A 131 1.15 -13.46 9.47
C ARG A 131 0.82 -12.02 9.13
N ILE A 132 1.49 -11.46 8.13
CA ILE A 132 1.16 -10.14 7.56
C ILE A 132 0.66 -10.31 6.13
N ILE A 133 -0.43 -9.64 5.77
CA ILE A 133 -0.82 -9.36 4.39
C ILE A 133 -0.64 -7.85 4.18
N THR A 134 0.05 -7.43 3.13
CA THR A 134 0.25 -5.99 2.86
C THR A 134 0.32 -5.72 1.36
N VAL A 135 0.22 -4.44 0.95
CA VAL A 135 0.23 -4.04 -0.46
C VAL A 135 1.39 -3.08 -0.70
N ASP A 136 2.17 -3.32 -1.76
CA ASP A 136 3.27 -2.49 -2.28
C ASP A 136 4.15 -1.83 -1.19
N LEU A 137 4.88 -2.67 -0.45
CA LEU A 137 5.95 -2.26 0.44
C LEU A 137 6.92 -1.32 -0.28
N HIS A 138 7.36 -0.27 0.44
CA HIS A 138 8.33 0.68 -0.08
C HIS A 138 9.61 0.00 -0.60
N THR A 139 9.98 -1.12 0.05
CA THR A 139 11.06 -1.98 -0.37
C THR A 139 10.73 -3.43 -0.04
N ASP A 140 11.02 -4.36 -0.97
CA ASP A 140 10.69 -5.78 -0.81
C ASP A 140 11.36 -6.42 0.41
N GLN A 141 12.51 -5.89 0.83
CA GLN A 141 13.29 -6.36 1.97
C GLN A 141 12.55 -6.24 3.31
N ILE A 142 11.51 -5.41 3.41
CA ILE A 142 10.68 -5.32 4.63
C ILE A 142 10.04 -6.66 4.97
N GLN A 143 9.79 -7.54 3.98
CA GLN A 143 9.32 -8.90 4.24
C GLN A 143 10.26 -9.67 5.19
N GLY A 144 11.57 -9.48 5.05
CA GLY A 144 12.59 -10.10 5.92
C GLY A 144 12.68 -9.47 7.32
N PHE A 145 11.93 -8.41 7.62
CA PHE A 145 11.85 -7.84 8.96
C PHE A 145 10.88 -8.58 9.87
N PHE A 146 9.96 -9.37 9.32
CA PHE A 146 9.01 -10.14 10.11
C PHE A 146 9.42 -11.62 10.13
N ASP A 147 9.45 -12.23 11.32
CA ASP A 147 9.88 -13.63 11.46
C ASP A 147 8.79 -14.63 11.05
N GLY A 148 7.56 -14.17 10.82
CA GLY A 148 6.46 -14.98 10.28
C GLY A 148 6.27 -14.79 8.77
N PRO A 149 5.28 -15.46 8.16
CA PRO A 149 4.96 -15.27 6.75
C PRO A 149 4.48 -13.84 6.46
N VAL A 150 4.94 -13.30 5.33
CA VAL A 150 4.46 -12.03 4.77
C VAL A 150 3.95 -12.30 3.37
N ASP A 151 2.67 -12.03 3.14
CA ASP A 151 2.08 -11.99 1.81
C ASP A 151 2.15 -10.53 1.32
N HIS A 152 3.13 -10.24 0.47
CA HIS A 152 3.34 -8.92 -0.14
C HIS A 152 2.62 -8.84 -1.49
N MET A 153 1.49 -8.14 -1.51
CA MET A 153 0.62 -8.02 -2.67
C MET A 153 1.00 -6.79 -3.51
N HIS A 154 0.75 -6.86 -4.82
CA HIS A 154 1.05 -5.78 -5.74
C HIS A 154 -0.23 -5.22 -6.38
N ALA A 155 -0.46 -3.91 -6.26
CA ALA A 155 -1.57 -3.23 -6.93
C ALA A 155 -1.29 -2.92 -8.41
N GLN A 156 -0.07 -3.23 -8.88
CA GLN A 156 0.37 -3.03 -10.26
C GLN A 156 -0.65 -3.59 -11.27
N VAL A 157 -1.25 -4.77 -10.99
CA VAL A 157 -2.20 -5.40 -11.93
C VAL A 157 -3.42 -4.50 -12.15
N GLN A 158 -4.06 -4.04 -11.08
CA GLN A 158 -5.24 -3.18 -11.17
C GLN A 158 -4.93 -1.82 -11.77
N LEU A 159 -3.79 -1.24 -11.39
CA LEU A 159 -3.37 0.05 -11.94
C LEU A 159 -3.06 -0.08 -13.44
N ALA A 160 -2.35 -1.13 -13.87
CA ALA A 160 -2.06 -1.38 -15.28
C ALA A 160 -3.31 -1.72 -16.09
N GLU A 161 -4.29 -2.45 -15.51
CA GLU A 161 -5.58 -2.68 -16.13
C GLU A 161 -6.37 -1.38 -16.36
N HIS A 162 -6.37 -0.46 -15.38
CA HIS A 162 -6.95 0.86 -15.57
C HIS A 162 -6.27 1.61 -16.73
N ILE A 163 -4.95 1.59 -16.80
CA ILE A 163 -4.23 2.22 -17.93
C ILE A 163 -4.60 1.57 -19.26
N ARG A 164 -4.60 0.23 -19.33
CA ARG A 164 -4.95 -0.53 -20.55
C ARG A 164 -6.36 -0.23 -21.06
N ASN A 165 -7.31 -0.02 -20.16
CA ASN A 165 -8.70 0.23 -20.52
C ASN A 165 -8.96 1.67 -20.97
N ASN A 166 -8.10 2.62 -20.61
CA ASN A 166 -8.34 4.05 -20.81
C ASN A 166 -7.34 4.75 -21.76
N TYR A 167 -6.22 4.11 -22.10
CA TYR A 167 -5.15 4.71 -22.89
C TYR A 167 -4.68 3.79 -24.03
N ALA A 168 -4.28 4.38 -25.16
CA ALA A 168 -3.79 3.67 -26.32
C ALA A 168 -2.35 3.16 -26.08
N LEU A 169 -2.21 1.83 -25.94
CA LEU A 169 -0.94 1.19 -25.56
C LEU A 169 0.18 1.32 -26.59
N ASP A 170 -0.14 1.59 -27.85
CA ASP A 170 0.84 1.80 -28.92
C ASP A 170 1.55 3.16 -28.82
N ASN A 171 1.01 4.11 -28.05
CA ASN A 171 1.56 5.45 -27.86
C ASN A 171 1.84 5.81 -26.39
N ILE A 172 2.25 4.84 -25.58
CA ILE A 172 2.69 5.09 -24.19
C ILE A 172 4.20 4.93 -24.02
N ALA A 173 4.73 5.51 -22.94
CA ALA A 173 6.03 5.19 -22.37
C ALA A 173 5.89 5.08 -20.84
N VAL A 174 6.47 4.06 -20.24
CA VAL A 174 6.48 3.90 -18.77
C VAL A 174 7.68 4.64 -18.21
N VAL A 175 7.43 5.55 -17.27
CA VAL A 175 8.45 6.46 -16.74
C VAL A 175 8.69 6.20 -15.26
N SER A 176 9.94 5.96 -14.90
CA SER A 176 10.40 5.96 -13.51
C SER A 176 10.84 7.35 -13.05
N PRO A 177 10.38 7.86 -11.89
CA PRO A 177 10.71 9.20 -11.39
C PRO A 177 12.17 9.33 -10.91
N ASP A 178 12.88 8.21 -10.75
CA ASP A 178 14.32 8.13 -10.50
C ASP A 178 14.91 6.80 -10.99
N ALA A 179 16.24 6.69 -10.98
CA ALA A 179 16.94 5.50 -11.45
C ALA A 179 16.80 4.28 -10.51
N GLY A 180 16.38 4.46 -9.26
CA GLY A 180 16.28 3.39 -8.27
C GLY A 180 15.10 2.44 -8.53
N ARG A 181 14.08 2.91 -9.25
CA ARG A 181 12.83 2.18 -9.50
C ARG A 181 12.69 1.63 -10.92
N VAL A 182 13.78 1.59 -11.70
CA VAL A 182 13.75 1.10 -13.10
C VAL A 182 13.24 -0.33 -13.21
N LYS A 183 13.58 -1.22 -12.26
CA LYS A 183 13.06 -2.61 -12.25
C LYS A 183 11.54 -2.69 -12.08
N VAL A 184 10.95 -1.77 -11.31
CA VAL A 184 9.49 -1.69 -11.15
C VAL A 184 8.87 -1.16 -12.45
N ALA A 185 9.49 -0.16 -13.06
CA ALA A 185 9.07 0.36 -14.36
C ALA A 185 9.10 -0.72 -15.44
N GLU A 186 10.11 -1.58 -15.45
CA GLU A 186 10.22 -2.72 -16.38
C GLU A 186 9.06 -3.72 -16.23
N LYS A 187 8.69 -4.08 -14.99
CA LYS A 187 7.49 -4.92 -14.76
C LYS A 187 6.22 -4.26 -15.33
N TRP A 188 6.09 -2.95 -15.15
CA TRP A 188 4.97 -2.17 -15.68
C TRP A 188 4.95 -2.14 -17.21
N ALA A 189 6.10 -1.90 -17.85
CA ALA A 189 6.24 -1.93 -19.30
C ALA A 189 5.81 -3.28 -19.88
N ASN A 190 6.31 -4.39 -19.32
CA ASN A 190 5.91 -5.74 -19.72
C ASN A 190 4.40 -5.96 -19.57
N SER A 191 3.79 -5.38 -18.53
CA SER A 191 2.33 -5.46 -18.32
C SER A 191 1.55 -4.61 -19.33
N LEU A 192 2.16 -3.59 -19.92
CA LEU A 192 1.54 -2.65 -20.84
C LEU A 192 2.04 -2.85 -22.28
N SER A 193 2.09 -4.11 -22.72
CA SER A 193 2.48 -4.51 -24.09
C SER A 193 3.90 -4.10 -24.47
N ASP A 194 4.86 -4.38 -23.57
CA ASP A 194 6.29 -4.07 -23.75
C ASP A 194 6.55 -2.59 -24.09
N ALA A 195 5.81 -1.70 -23.42
CA ALA A 195 5.91 -0.26 -23.63
C ALA A 195 7.34 0.26 -23.39
N PRO A 196 7.82 1.25 -24.17
CA PRO A 196 9.15 1.83 -23.96
C PRO A 196 9.35 2.36 -22.55
N LEU A 197 10.54 2.11 -22.00
CA LEU A 197 10.94 2.59 -20.68
C LEU A 197 11.67 3.92 -20.78
N ALA A 198 11.34 4.82 -19.85
CA ALA A 198 12.10 6.02 -19.59
C ALA A 198 12.31 6.23 -18.09
N PHE A 199 13.29 7.04 -17.73
CA PHE A 199 13.51 7.44 -16.34
C PHE A 199 14.07 8.85 -16.24
N ILE A 200 13.83 9.49 -15.11
CA ILE A 200 14.34 10.84 -14.83
C ILE A 200 15.65 10.71 -14.06
N HIS A 201 16.75 11.08 -14.72
CA HIS A 201 18.06 11.13 -14.09
C HIS A 201 18.28 12.49 -13.41
N LYS A 202 18.37 12.48 -12.08
CA LYS A 202 18.70 13.67 -11.29
C LYS A 202 20.20 13.81 -11.16
N THR A 203 20.79 14.77 -11.85
CA THR A 203 22.21 15.11 -11.67
C THR A 203 22.33 16.00 -10.43
N ARG A 204 23.08 15.57 -9.41
CA ARG A 204 23.34 16.37 -8.20
C ARG A 204 24.71 17.03 -8.32
N ASP A 205 24.81 18.31 -7.96
CA ASP A 205 26.13 18.94 -7.78
C ASP A 205 26.75 18.40 -6.48
N PRO A 206 27.93 17.75 -6.51
CA PRO A 206 28.61 17.37 -5.30
C PRO A 206 29.12 18.56 -4.46
N LEU A 207 29.21 19.77 -5.05
CA LEU A 207 29.77 20.97 -4.42
C LEU A 207 28.71 21.90 -3.82
N VAL A 208 27.43 21.75 -4.18
CA VAL A 208 26.33 22.57 -3.64
C VAL A 208 25.27 21.66 -3.03
N ALA A 209 25.27 21.58 -1.69
CA ALA A 209 24.25 20.86 -0.96
C ALA A 209 22.85 21.40 -1.34
N ASN A 210 21.94 20.51 -1.73
CA ASN A 210 20.54 20.79 -2.10
C ASN A 210 20.27 21.49 -3.45
N GLN A 211 21.21 21.52 -4.39
CA GLN A 211 20.91 21.91 -5.79
C GLN A 211 20.97 20.71 -6.74
N VAL A 212 19.83 20.38 -7.36
CA VAL A 212 19.74 19.42 -8.47
C VAL A 212 20.04 20.20 -9.75
N VAL A 213 21.14 19.87 -10.43
CA VAL A 213 21.74 20.68 -11.51
C VAL A 213 21.03 20.48 -12.85
N ALA A 214 20.47 19.29 -13.09
CA ALA A 214 19.61 19.04 -14.25
C ALA A 214 18.83 17.74 -14.03
N ASN A 215 17.52 17.79 -14.30
CA ASN A 215 16.70 16.60 -14.50
C ASN A 215 16.73 16.28 -15.99
N ARG A 216 17.38 15.18 -16.38
CA ARG A 216 17.40 14.72 -17.76
C ARG A 216 16.49 13.50 -17.88
N VAL A 217 15.60 13.51 -18.87
CA VAL A 217 14.85 12.30 -19.26
C VAL A 217 15.77 11.41 -20.08
N VAL A 218 15.84 10.13 -19.71
CA VAL A 218 16.52 9.08 -20.47
C VAL A 218 15.44 8.12 -20.97
N GLY A 219 15.35 7.93 -22.28
CA GLY A 219 14.28 7.17 -22.94
C GLY A 219 13.49 8.05 -23.92
N ASP A 220 12.71 7.42 -24.80
CA ASP A 220 11.86 8.10 -25.78
C ASP A 220 10.50 8.44 -25.15
N VAL A 221 10.24 9.75 -24.99
CA VAL A 221 9.00 10.28 -24.39
C VAL A 221 8.28 11.26 -25.31
N GLU A 222 8.90 11.69 -26.42
CA GLU A 222 8.38 12.77 -27.26
C GLU A 222 7.07 12.35 -27.94
N GLY A 223 6.01 13.15 -27.78
CA GLY A 223 4.67 12.88 -28.33
C GLY A 223 3.91 11.73 -27.66
N ARG A 224 4.54 10.98 -26.74
CA ARG A 224 3.93 9.81 -26.08
C ARG A 224 3.13 10.18 -24.84
N THR A 225 2.19 9.32 -24.47
CA THR A 225 1.54 9.35 -23.15
C THR A 225 2.47 8.70 -22.12
N CYS A 226 3.05 9.50 -21.24
CA CYS A 226 3.96 9.02 -20.21
C CYS A 226 3.18 8.51 -18.99
N ILE A 227 3.33 7.23 -18.68
CA ILE A 227 2.80 6.60 -17.46
C ILE A 227 3.88 6.73 -16.38
N LEU A 228 3.78 7.77 -15.55
CA LEU A 228 4.72 8.08 -14.50
C LEU A 228 4.33 7.32 -13.22
N ILE A 229 5.15 6.36 -12.82
CA ILE A 229 4.81 5.44 -11.73
C ILE A 229 5.53 5.77 -10.41
N ASP A 230 4.88 5.54 -9.28
CA ASP A 230 5.53 5.51 -7.97
C ASP A 230 4.83 4.50 -7.05
N ASP A 231 5.41 4.14 -5.91
CA ASP A 231 4.68 3.34 -4.90
C ASP A 231 3.69 4.19 -4.11
N MET A 232 4.08 5.42 -3.76
CA MET A 232 3.29 6.33 -2.93
C MET A 232 3.49 7.80 -3.27
N ILE A 233 2.45 8.60 -3.05
CA ILE A 233 2.49 10.05 -3.24
C ILE A 233 2.23 10.73 -1.90
N ASP A 234 3.26 11.38 -1.34
CA ASP A 234 3.17 12.11 -0.07
C ASP A 234 2.78 13.57 -0.29
N THR A 235 3.74 14.49 -0.40
CA THR A 235 3.48 15.93 -0.64
C THR A 235 3.30 16.29 -2.13
N GLY A 236 3.44 15.32 -3.03
CA GLY A 236 3.36 15.50 -4.49
C GLY A 236 4.53 16.28 -5.12
N GLY A 237 5.53 16.73 -4.35
CA GLY A 237 6.64 17.57 -4.86
C GLY A 237 7.46 16.91 -5.97
N THR A 238 7.96 15.70 -5.70
CA THR A 238 8.78 14.95 -6.65
C THR A 238 8.02 14.61 -7.93
N ILE A 239 6.79 14.10 -7.79
CA ILE A 239 6.00 13.61 -8.92
C ILE A 239 5.50 14.75 -9.81
N ALA A 240 5.10 15.89 -9.23
CA ALA A 240 4.75 17.08 -10.00
C ALA A 240 5.96 17.70 -10.72
N GLY A 241 7.13 17.70 -10.08
CA GLY A 241 8.37 18.10 -10.74
C GLY A 241 8.74 17.18 -11.91
N ALA A 242 8.51 15.88 -11.77
CA ALA A 242 8.70 14.91 -12.83
C ALA A 242 7.75 15.14 -14.02
N VAL A 243 6.47 15.45 -13.75
CA VAL A 243 5.50 15.82 -14.80
C VAL A 243 6.00 17.02 -15.60
N LYS A 244 6.47 18.07 -14.93
CA LYS A 244 7.03 19.25 -15.59
C LYS A 244 8.20 18.89 -16.51
N VAL A 245 9.15 18.10 -16.00
CA VAL A 245 10.33 17.66 -16.77
C VAL A 245 9.93 16.84 -18.01
N LEU A 246 8.93 15.97 -17.89
CA LEU A 246 8.42 15.19 -19.03
C LEU A 246 7.76 16.07 -20.08
N LYS A 247 6.94 17.04 -19.65
CA LYS A 247 6.31 18.01 -20.55
C LYS A 247 7.35 18.88 -21.27
N GLU A 248 8.38 19.34 -20.57
CA GLU A 248 9.51 20.09 -21.16
C GLU A 248 10.32 19.23 -22.15
N ALA A 249 10.37 17.91 -21.93
CA ALA A 249 11.00 16.94 -22.85
C ALA A 249 10.09 16.53 -24.02
N GLY A 250 8.92 17.15 -24.19
CA GLY A 250 8.02 16.92 -25.33
C GLY A 250 6.99 15.81 -25.13
N ALA A 251 6.78 15.31 -23.91
CA ALA A 251 5.72 14.34 -23.63
C ALA A 251 4.33 14.88 -24.03
N GLY A 252 3.53 14.04 -24.71
CA GLY A 252 2.17 14.39 -25.12
C GLY A 252 1.26 14.56 -23.91
N ASP A 253 0.93 13.45 -23.26
CA ASP A 253 0.19 13.39 -21.99
C ASP A 253 1.06 12.81 -20.88
N VAL A 254 0.74 13.12 -19.62
CA VAL A 254 1.37 12.49 -18.46
C VAL A 254 0.27 11.98 -17.54
N VAL A 255 0.28 10.69 -17.26
CA VAL A 255 -0.63 10.01 -16.32
C VAL A 255 0.20 9.53 -15.16
N ILE A 256 -0.20 9.88 -13.95
CA ILE A 256 0.48 9.42 -12.73
C ILE A 256 -0.24 8.18 -12.24
N ALA A 257 0.49 7.13 -11.88
CA ALA A 257 -0.06 5.97 -11.21
C ALA A 257 0.76 5.63 -9.96
N ALA A 258 0.10 5.54 -8.81
CA ALA A 258 0.75 5.12 -7.58
C ALA A 258 -0.17 4.22 -6.74
N THR A 259 0.40 3.36 -5.91
CA THR A 259 -0.43 2.53 -5.04
C THR A 259 -1.02 3.35 -3.91
N HIS A 260 -0.18 4.05 -3.15
CA HIS A 260 -0.61 4.73 -1.92
C HIS A 260 -0.72 6.25 -2.10
N GLY A 261 -1.95 6.77 -2.11
CA GLY A 261 -2.21 8.21 -2.00
C GLY A 261 -2.15 8.67 -0.55
N ILE A 262 -0.95 9.02 -0.03
CA ILE A 262 -0.83 9.64 1.31
C ILE A 262 -1.36 11.08 1.26
N LEU A 263 -1.05 11.79 0.18
CA LEU A 263 -1.57 13.11 -0.19
C LEU A 263 -1.55 14.13 0.95
N SER A 264 -0.44 14.20 1.68
CA SER A 264 -0.25 15.23 2.70
C SER A 264 -0.15 16.61 2.05
N HIS A 265 -0.59 17.65 2.76
CA HIS A 265 -0.51 19.01 2.25
C HIS A 265 0.92 19.37 1.78
N PRO A 266 1.12 19.98 0.59
CA PRO A 266 0.11 20.54 -0.33
C PRO A 266 -0.21 19.65 -1.54
N ALA A 267 -0.24 18.32 -1.40
CA ALA A 267 -0.31 17.40 -2.54
C ALA A 267 -1.52 17.61 -3.45
N ALA A 268 -2.73 17.77 -2.90
CA ALA A 268 -3.94 17.93 -3.70
C ALA A 268 -3.87 19.16 -4.62
N GLU A 269 -3.50 20.32 -4.07
CA GLU A 269 -3.29 21.55 -4.85
C GLU A 269 -2.18 21.37 -5.89
N ARG A 270 -1.06 20.77 -5.49
CA ARG A 270 0.08 20.58 -6.38
C ARG A 270 -0.24 19.65 -7.55
N LEU A 271 -0.95 18.55 -7.30
CA LEU A 271 -1.31 17.55 -8.30
C LEU A 271 -2.39 18.06 -9.24
N ALA A 272 -3.40 18.78 -8.72
CA ALA A 272 -4.43 19.42 -9.53
C ALA A 272 -3.84 20.40 -10.56
N ASN A 273 -2.72 21.04 -10.23
CA ASN A 273 -2.10 22.07 -11.05
C ASN A 273 -0.81 21.64 -11.78
N CYS A 274 -0.35 20.39 -11.63
CA CYS A 274 0.95 19.96 -12.19
C CYS A 274 0.92 19.67 -13.70
N GLY A 275 -0.26 19.68 -14.34
CA GLY A 275 -0.42 19.39 -15.76
C GLY A 275 -0.48 17.89 -16.10
N ALA A 276 -0.63 17.02 -15.09
CA ALA A 276 -0.98 15.62 -15.30
C ALA A 276 -2.42 15.51 -15.83
N LYS A 277 -2.64 14.62 -16.80
CA LYS A 277 -3.95 14.32 -17.37
C LYS A 277 -4.85 13.60 -16.37
N GLU A 278 -4.25 12.68 -15.61
CA GLU A 278 -4.92 11.88 -14.58
C GLU A 278 -3.89 11.51 -13.51
N VAL A 279 -4.35 11.43 -12.26
CA VAL A 279 -3.62 10.86 -11.13
C VAL A 279 -4.41 9.68 -10.61
N VAL A 280 -3.87 8.48 -10.77
CA VAL A 280 -4.51 7.23 -10.35
C VAL A 280 -3.83 6.74 -9.08
N VAL A 281 -4.62 6.57 -8.02
CA VAL A 281 -4.19 5.94 -6.76
C VAL A 281 -5.13 4.80 -6.38
N THR A 282 -4.75 3.98 -5.39
CA THR A 282 -5.68 3.04 -4.77
C THR A 282 -6.24 3.58 -3.46
N ASN A 283 -7.32 2.98 -2.98
CA ASN A 283 -7.87 3.22 -1.64
C ASN A 283 -7.14 2.40 -0.54
N THR A 284 -5.85 2.12 -0.67
CA THR A 284 -5.04 1.55 0.44
C THR A 284 -4.94 2.50 1.64
N LEU A 285 -5.21 3.79 1.43
CA LEU A 285 -5.43 4.81 2.44
C LEU A 285 -6.77 5.52 2.17
N PRO A 286 -7.46 6.05 3.21
CA PRO A 286 -8.62 6.89 3.00
C PRO A 286 -8.23 8.19 2.29
N ILE A 287 -9.07 8.61 1.35
CA ILE A 287 -8.92 9.87 0.62
C ILE A 287 -10.04 10.81 1.05
N ASP A 288 -9.70 11.67 2.02
CA ASP A 288 -10.59 12.71 2.55
C ASP A 288 -11.01 13.71 1.45
N GLU A 289 -12.16 14.37 1.62
CA GLU A 289 -12.71 15.29 0.61
C GLU A 289 -11.76 16.45 0.25
N ASP A 290 -10.98 16.95 1.21
CA ASP A 290 -9.99 18.02 0.98
C ASP A 290 -8.77 17.57 0.16
N LYS A 291 -8.57 16.26 0.00
CA LYS A 291 -7.52 15.66 -0.83
C LYS A 291 -7.99 15.35 -2.24
N LYS A 292 -9.29 15.43 -2.51
CA LYS A 292 -9.87 15.13 -3.83
C LYS A 292 -9.70 16.31 -4.79
N PHE A 293 -9.47 16.00 -6.06
CA PHE A 293 -9.37 16.98 -7.14
C PHE A 293 -9.87 16.35 -8.46
N PRO A 294 -10.24 17.15 -9.47
CA PRO A 294 -10.99 16.65 -10.63
C PRO A 294 -10.30 15.54 -11.44
N THR A 295 -8.97 15.51 -11.46
CA THR A 295 -8.17 14.53 -12.21
C THR A 295 -7.72 13.34 -11.35
N LEU A 296 -8.19 13.23 -10.10
CA LEU A 296 -7.89 12.11 -9.22
C LEU A 296 -8.85 10.94 -9.48
N THR A 297 -8.29 9.78 -9.81
CA THR A 297 -9.00 8.50 -9.86
C THR A 297 -8.54 7.63 -8.70
N VAL A 298 -9.50 7.07 -7.96
CA VAL A 298 -9.22 6.16 -6.83
C VAL A 298 -9.77 4.77 -7.15
N LEU A 299 -8.87 3.79 -7.28
CA LEU A 299 -9.21 2.40 -7.54
C LEU A 299 -9.38 1.62 -6.23
N SER A 300 -10.32 0.68 -6.19
CA SER A 300 -10.51 -0.18 -5.02
C SER A 300 -9.48 -1.31 -4.97
N ILE A 301 -8.83 -1.48 -3.83
CA ILE A 301 -7.94 -2.62 -3.52
C ILE A 301 -8.71 -3.78 -2.86
N ALA A 302 -10.00 -3.59 -2.54
CA ALA A 302 -10.80 -4.55 -1.81
C ALA A 302 -10.85 -5.95 -2.45
N PRO A 303 -11.03 -6.10 -3.78
CA PRO A 303 -11.05 -7.42 -4.41
C PRO A 303 -9.75 -8.21 -4.20
N LEU A 304 -8.60 -7.53 -4.27
CA LEU A 304 -7.29 -8.17 -4.05
C LEU A 304 -7.12 -8.62 -2.61
N LEU A 305 -7.46 -7.75 -1.65
CA LEU A 305 -7.38 -8.10 -0.23
C LEU A 305 -8.33 -9.25 0.13
N ALA A 306 -9.57 -9.22 -0.37
CA ALA A 306 -10.56 -10.27 -0.14
C ALA A 306 -10.09 -11.61 -0.72
N GLN A 307 -9.63 -11.63 -1.97
CA GLN A 307 -9.12 -12.85 -2.58
C GLN A 307 -7.90 -13.39 -1.81
N THR A 308 -6.98 -12.53 -1.38
CA THR A 308 -5.81 -12.94 -0.60
C THR A 308 -6.21 -13.52 0.76
N ILE A 309 -7.14 -12.88 1.47
CA ILE A 309 -7.67 -13.38 2.75
C ILE A 309 -8.30 -14.77 2.55
N ARG A 310 -9.06 -14.97 1.46
CA ARG A 310 -9.66 -16.25 1.10
C ARG A 310 -8.60 -17.33 0.88
N GLU A 311 -7.59 -17.06 0.04
CA GLU A 311 -6.50 -18.02 -0.21
C GLU A 311 -5.74 -18.37 1.08
N VAL A 312 -5.39 -17.37 1.90
CA VAL A 312 -4.70 -17.60 3.19
C VAL A 312 -5.59 -18.40 4.14
N PHE A 313 -6.89 -18.12 4.18
CA PHE A 313 -7.84 -18.86 5.01
C PHE A 313 -8.06 -20.28 4.50
N GLU A 314 -8.10 -20.53 3.20
CA GLU A 314 -8.33 -21.87 2.64
C GLU A 314 -7.04 -22.70 2.54
N ASN A 315 -5.88 -22.09 2.85
CA ASN A 315 -4.55 -22.62 2.57
C ASN A 315 -4.31 -22.85 1.06
N GLY A 316 -4.94 -22.03 0.23
CA GLY A 316 -4.74 -21.97 -1.22
C GLY A 316 -3.46 -21.23 -1.60
N SER A 317 -3.28 -21.02 -2.90
CA SER A 317 -2.04 -20.45 -3.46
C SER A 317 -2.18 -18.95 -3.69
N VAL A 318 -1.57 -18.16 -2.81
CA VAL A 318 -1.48 -16.71 -2.99
C VAL A 318 -0.63 -16.36 -4.24
N THR A 319 0.40 -17.16 -4.56
CA THR A 319 1.25 -16.95 -5.75
C THR A 319 0.47 -17.02 -7.08
N GLY A 320 -0.63 -17.77 -7.10
CA GLY A 320 -1.52 -17.88 -8.27
C GLY A 320 -2.21 -16.56 -8.61
N LEU A 321 -2.39 -15.66 -7.63
CA LEU A 321 -3.00 -14.33 -7.83
C LEU A 321 -2.13 -13.36 -8.64
N PHE A 322 -0.84 -13.66 -8.76
CA PHE A 322 0.14 -12.79 -9.42
C PHE A 322 0.75 -13.42 -10.68
N ASN A 323 0.08 -14.40 -11.29
CA ASN A 323 0.64 -15.18 -12.41
C ASN A 323 2.05 -15.74 -12.10
N GLY A 324 2.32 -16.08 -10.83
CA GLY A 324 3.64 -16.57 -10.38
C GLY A 324 4.66 -15.50 -9.97
N ASN A 325 4.30 -14.21 -9.94
CA ASN A 325 5.21 -13.09 -9.58
C ASN A 325 5.06 -12.57 -8.13
N ALA A 326 4.67 -13.43 -7.18
CA ALA A 326 4.58 -13.06 -5.76
C ALA A 326 5.96 -13.05 -5.06
#